data_AF-A0AA97B4V6-F1
#
_entry.id   AF-A0AA97B4V6-F1
#
_cell.length_a   1.000
_cell.length_b   1.000
_cell.length_c   1.000
_cell.angle_alpha   90.00
_cell.angle_beta   90.00
_cell.angle_gamma   90.00
#
_symmetry.space_group_name_H-M   'P 1'
#
loop_
_entity.id
_entity.type
_entity.pdbx_description
1 polymer ?
#
loop_
_entity_poly.entity_id
_entity_poly.type
_entity_poly.pdbx_seq_one_letter_code
_entity_poly.pdbx_strand_id
1 'polypeptide(L)'
;MADLVYFDPFSPASNPDMWTEAVLARVRRHCREDGEGTLLLTYSAATPTRVTLLLAGFFVGAGVSTGTKGETTVGASRRESLEAPLGERWLERWKRSSSRAPHGGQLTPDIEARVLAHPQWR
;
A
#
# COMPACT_ATOMS: atom_id res chain seq x y z
N MET A 1 -5.36 -9.62 16.93
CA MET A 1 -5.10 -8.49 16.04
C MET A 1 -3.67 -8.03 16.27
N ALA A 2 -2.92 -7.67 15.22
CA ALA A 2 -1.53 -7.24 15.31
C ALA A 2 -1.42 -5.72 15.45
N ASP A 3 -0.38 -5.23 16.13
CA ASP A 3 -0.03 -3.80 16.20
C ASP A 3 0.93 -3.41 15.07
N LEU A 4 1.77 -4.35 14.62
CA LEU A 4 2.76 -4.14 13.57
C LEU A 4 2.88 -5.38 12.67
N VAL A 5 3.03 -5.16 11.37
CA VAL A 5 3.26 -6.20 10.37
C VAL A 5 4.51 -5.86 9.57
N TYR A 6 5.54 -6.69 9.66
CA TYR A 6 6.68 -6.63 8.74
C TYR A 6 6.37 -7.47 7.50
N PHE A 7 6.08 -6.81 6.39
CA PHE A 7 5.73 -7.45 5.13
C PHE A 7 6.95 -7.47 4.20
N ASP A 8 7.75 -8.54 4.34
CA ASP A 8 9.03 -8.71 3.66
C ASP A 8 9.13 -10.04 2.88
N PRO A 9 8.21 -10.35 1.94
CA PRO A 9 8.42 -11.46 1.04
C PRO A 9 9.48 -11.11 -0.02
N PHE A 10 10.01 -12.14 -0.68
CA PHE A 10 10.81 -11.95 -1.90
C PHE A 10 10.08 -11.05 -2.91
N SER A 11 10.87 -10.42 -3.80
CA SER A 11 10.37 -9.42 -4.75
C SER A 11 9.14 -9.92 -5.53
N PRO A 12 8.26 -9.02 -5.99
CA PRO A 12 7.10 -9.42 -6.79
C PRO A 12 7.46 -10.24 -8.03
N ALA A 13 8.65 -10.07 -8.60
CA ALA A 13 9.14 -10.88 -9.72
C ALA A 13 9.49 -12.32 -9.29
N SER A 14 9.93 -12.51 -8.04
CA SER A 14 10.36 -13.82 -7.51
C SER A 14 9.25 -14.55 -6.74
N ASN A 15 8.30 -13.82 -6.16
CA ASN A 15 7.21 -14.37 -5.37
C ASN A 15 5.91 -13.56 -5.57
N PRO A 16 5.34 -13.57 -6.78
CA PRO A 16 4.19 -12.72 -7.13
C PRO A 16 2.95 -13.00 -6.27
N ASP A 17 2.72 -14.25 -5.87
CA ASP A 17 1.52 -14.68 -5.15
C ASP A 17 1.33 -13.98 -3.80
N MET A 18 2.45 -13.66 -3.13
CA MET A 18 2.44 -12.93 -1.86
C MET A 18 1.93 -11.49 -2.01
N TRP A 19 2.10 -10.88 -3.17
CA TRP A 19 1.82 -9.45 -3.36
C TRP A 19 0.41 -9.15 -3.83
N THR A 20 -0.47 -10.15 -3.92
CA THR A 20 -1.83 -9.96 -4.44
C THR A 20 -2.73 -9.17 -3.47
N GLU A 21 -3.73 -8.48 -4.03
CA GLU A 21 -4.77 -7.80 -3.25
C GLU A 21 -5.43 -8.76 -2.26
N ALA A 22 -5.73 -9.99 -2.70
CA ALA A 22 -6.35 -11.00 -1.86
C ALA A 22 -5.50 -11.31 -0.62
N VAL A 23 -4.19 -11.54 -0.78
CA VAL A 23 -3.28 -11.83 0.35
C VAL A 23 -3.19 -10.64 1.30
N LEU A 24 -2.97 -9.42 0.78
CA LEU A 24 -2.89 -8.22 1.61
C LEU A 24 -4.22 -7.93 2.32
N ALA A 25 -5.36 -8.22 1.70
CA ALA A 25 -6.67 -8.13 2.36
C ALA A 25 -6.83 -9.17 3.49
N ARG A 26 -6.19 -10.35 3.41
CA ARG A 26 -6.14 -11.30 4.55
C ARG A 26 -5.31 -10.73 5.69
N VAL A 27 -4.18 -10.09 5.38
CA VAL A 27 -3.36 -9.39 6.38
C VAL A 27 -4.18 -8.28 7.05
N ARG A 28 -4.87 -7.45 6.25
CA ARG A 28 -5.71 -6.34 6.71
C ARG A 28 -6.76 -6.75 7.73
N ARG A 29 -7.35 -7.95 7.60
CA ARG A 29 -8.35 -8.49 8.55
C ARG A 29 -7.79 -8.85 9.92
N HIS A 30 -6.47 -8.98 10.05
CA HIS A 30 -5.81 -9.26 11.32
C HIS A 30 -5.20 -8.00 11.95
N CYS A 31 -5.41 -6.83 11.34
CA CYS A 31 -5.00 -5.54 11.86
C CYS A 31 -5.98 -5.03 12.92
N ARG A 32 -5.46 -4.40 13.97
CA ARG A 32 -6.21 -3.59 14.91
C ARG A 32 -6.75 -2.32 14.24
N GLU A 33 -7.87 -1.85 14.75
CA GLU A 33 -8.51 -0.58 14.38
C GLU A 33 -8.63 0.38 15.57
N ASP A 34 -8.41 -0.13 16.79
CA ASP A 34 -8.42 0.61 18.03
C ASP A 34 -7.07 1.29 18.29
N GLY A 35 -7.07 2.31 19.15
CA GLY A 35 -5.86 3.10 19.46
C GLY A 35 -5.19 3.66 18.21
N GLU A 36 -3.89 3.39 18.07
CA GLU A 36 -3.06 3.78 16.91
C GLU A 36 -3.25 2.85 15.70
N GLY A 37 -4.11 1.83 15.78
CA GLY A 37 -4.30 0.85 14.72
C GLY A 37 -3.06 -0.03 14.50
N THR A 38 -2.88 -0.48 13.26
CA THR A 38 -1.75 -1.31 12.83
C THR A 38 -0.95 -0.61 11.77
N LEU A 39 0.38 -0.70 11.86
CA LEU A 39 1.28 -0.37 10.77
C LEU A 39 1.75 -1.62 10.03
N LEU A 40 1.87 -1.53 8.72
CA LEU A 40 2.48 -2.52 7.85
C LEU A 40 3.71 -1.87 7.21
N LEU A 41 4.89 -2.48 7.40
CA LEU A 41 6.15 -1.96 6.88
C LEU A 41 6.63 -2.86 5.74
N THR A 42 7.03 -2.26 4.61
CA THR A 42 7.64 -3.01 3.51
C THR A 42 8.73 -2.20 2.82
N TYR A 43 9.78 -2.89 2.38
CA TYR A 43 10.89 -2.27 1.63
C TYR A 43 10.47 -1.75 0.25
N SER A 44 9.34 -2.24 -0.28
CA SER A 44 8.94 -1.99 -1.66
C SER A 44 8.28 -0.62 -1.82
N ALA A 45 8.94 0.27 -2.56
CA ALA A 45 8.44 1.60 -2.93
C ALA A 45 7.56 1.61 -4.19
N ALA A 46 7.36 0.44 -4.82
CA ALA A 46 6.83 0.36 -6.17
C ALA A 46 5.37 0.83 -6.24
N THR A 47 5.01 1.51 -7.34
CA THR A 47 3.61 1.94 -7.59
C THR A 47 2.60 0.79 -7.47
N PRO A 48 2.85 -0.40 -8.05
CA PRO A 48 1.93 -1.54 -7.87
C PRO A 48 1.77 -1.99 -6.42
N THR A 49 2.81 -1.88 -5.58
CA THR A 49 2.73 -2.20 -4.15
C THR A 49 1.76 -1.24 -3.45
N ARG A 50 1.94 0.06 -3.66
CA ARG A 50 1.10 1.10 -3.06
C ARG A 50 -0.36 0.98 -3.53
N VAL A 51 -0.58 0.71 -4.82
CA VAL A 51 -1.92 0.46 -5.38
C VAL A 51 -2.55 -0.76 -4.75
N THR A 52 -1.82 -1.87 -4.63
CA THR A 52 -2.37 -3.10 -4.06
C THR A 52 -2.73 -2.94 -2.57
N LEU A 53 -1.90 -2.22 -1.80
CA LEU A 53 -2.20 -1.89 -0.41
C LEU A 53 -3.47 -1.04 -0.26
N LEU A 54 -3.65 -0.01 -1.11
CA LEU A 54 -4.88 0.79 -1.16
C LEU A 54 -6.10 -0.09 -1.46
N LEU A 55 -6.01 -0.96 -2.47
CA LEU A 55 -7.11 -1.85 -2.84
C LEU A 55 -7.44 -2.87 -1.74
N ALA A 56 -6.43 -3.30 -0.99
CA ALA A 56 -6.58 -4.18 0.17
C ALA A 56 -7.16 -3.47 1.42
N GLY A 57 -7.38 -2.15 1.36
CA GLY A 57 -8.00 -1.36 2.42
C GLY A 57 -7.02 -0.76 3.44
N PHE A 58 -5.73 -0.68 3.11
CA PHE A 58 -4.77 0.09 3.91
C PHE A 58 -4.77 1.55 3.47
N PHE A 59 -4.59 2.46 4.42
CA PHE A 59 -4.01 3.76 4.13
C PHE A 59 -2.53 3.58 3.84
N VAL A 60 -1.96 4.35 2.92
CA VAL A 60 -0.59 4.18 2.45
C VAL A 60 0.17 5.48 2.56
N GLY A 61 1.37 5.39 3.13
CA GLY A 61 2.33 6.49 3.28
C GLY A 61 3.72 6.12 2.77
N ALA A 62 4.53 7.16 2.63
CA ALA A 62 5.97 7.03 2.44
C ALA A 62 6.61 6.61 3.76
N GLY A 63 7.51 5.62 3.70
CA GLY A 63 8.37 5.29 4.83
C GLY A 63 9.76 5.92 4.68
N VAL A 64 10.46 6.06 5.80
CA VAL A 64 11.85 6.54 5.85
C VAL A 64 12.81 5.54 5.21
N SER A 65 13.84 6.04 4.54
CA SER A 65 14.93 5.23 4.03
C SER A 65 16.04 5.06 5.08
N THR A 66 16.61 3.86 5.16
CA THR A 66 17.87 3.62 5.86
C THR A 66 19.00 3.56 4.81
N GLY A 67 19.77 4.64 4.66
CA GLY A 67 20.96 4.68 3.79
C GLY A 67 20.72 5.18 2.35
N THR A 68 21.36 4.55 1.36
CA THR A 68 21.44 5.00 -0.05
C THR A 68 20.24 4.63 -0.93
N LYS A 69 19.26 3.89 -0.41
CA LYS A 69 18.09 3.41 -1.16
C LYS A 69 16.92 4.38 -0.99
N GLY A 70 16.11 4.55 -2.04
CA GLY A 70 14.95 5.45 -2.03
C GLY A 70 13.85 5.10 -1.02
N GLU A 71 12.86 6.00 -0.92
CA GLU A 71 11.60 5.93 -0.14
C GLU A 71 11.06 4.50 0.03
N THR A 72 10.60 4.12 1.23
CA THR A 72 9.90 2.82 1.46
C THR A 72 8.37 3.01 1.45
N THR A 73 7.60 1.96 1.78
CA THR A 73 6.14 2.08 1.91
C THR A 73 5.68 1.65 3.29
N VAL A 74 4.80 2.45 3.88
CA VAL A 74 4.06 2.11 5.11
C VAL A 74 2.59 1.97 4.75
N GLY A 75 1.98 0.85 5.09
CA GLY A 75 0.54 0.69 5.15
C GLY A 75 0.04 0.94 6.58
N ALA A 76 -1.18 1.41 6.75
CA ALA A 76 -1.80 1.58 8.06
C ALA A 76 -3.29 1.21 8.00
N SER A 77 -3.82 0.62 9.07
CA SER A 77 -5.26 0.39 9.18
C SER A 77 -6.04 1.67 9.43
N ARG A 78 -5.40 2.68 10.04
CA ARG A 78 -5.91 4.02 10.28
C ARG A 78 -5.05 5.07 9.56
N ARG A 79 -5.66 6.12 9.04
CA ARG A 79 -4.94 7.16 8.27
C ARG A 79 -4.05 8.01 9.17
N GLU A 80 -4.51 8.27 10.38
CA GLU A 80 -3.88 9.17 11.35
C GLU A 80 -2.55 8.62 11.87
N SER A 81 -2.34 7.30 11.76
CA SER A 81 -1.12 6.61 12.15
C SER A 81 0.03 6.79 11.15
N LEU A 82 -0.23 7.38 9.97
CA LEU A 82 0.80 7.64 8.98
C LEU A 82 1.45 9.00 9.21
N GLU A 83 2.78 9.01 9.38
CA GLU A 83 3.55 10.26 9.44
C GLU A 83 3.57 11.01 8.10
N ALA A 84 3.65 10.27 6.98
CA ALA A 84 3.74 10.82 5.64
C ALA A 84 2.76 10.12 4.68
N PRO A 85 1.44 10.34 4.82
CA PRO A 85 0.45 9.73 3.95
C PRO A 85 0.66 10.17 2.49
N LEU A 86 0.44 9.26 1.53
CA LEU A 86 0.42 9.65 0.12
C LEU A 86 -0.75 10.60 -0.09
N GLY A 87 -0.51 11.72 -0.78
CA GLY A 87 -1.51 12.74 -1.06
C GLY A 87 -1.72 12.96 -2.56
N GLU A 88 -2.36 14.08 -2.89
CA GLU A 88 -2.76 14.45 -4.25
C GLU A 88 -1.58 14.42 -5.26
N ARG A 89 -0.40 14.88 -4.86
CA ARG A 89 0.82 14.83 -5.68
C ARG A 89 1.20 13.41 -6.10
N TRP A 90 1.01 12.41 -5.23
CA TRP A 90 1.23 11.01 -5.61
C TRP A 90 0.15 10.54 -6.58
N LEU A 91 -1.11 10.92 -6.35
CA LEU A 91 -2.24 10.56 -7.20
C LEU A 91 -2.10 11.11 -8.64
N GLU A 92 -1.67 12.36 -8.79
CA GLU A 92 -1.36 12.96 -10.10
C GLU A 92 -0.21 12.25 -10.84
N ARG A 93 0.81 11.79 -10.09
CA ARG A 93 1.90 10.99 -10.66
C ARG A 93 1.39 9.61 -11.07
N TRP A 94 0.59 8.97 -10.22
CA TRP A 94 -0.01 7.68 -10.49
C TRP A 94 -0.85 7.73 -11.77
N LYS A 95 -1.76 8.70 -11.93
CA LYS A 95 -2.59 8.90 -13.14
C LYS A 95 -1.80 8.92 -14.46
N ARG A 96 -0.55 9.41 -14.45
CA ARG A 96 0.33 9.49 -15.63
C ARG A 96 1.28 8.29 -15.78
N SER A 97 1.34 7.40 -14.80
CA SER A 97 2.29 6.29 -14.78
C SER A 97 1.88 5.16 -15.73
N SER A 98 2.86 4.48 -16.31
CA SER A 98 2.67 3.20 -17.01
C SER A 98 2.54 2.00 -16.05
N SER A 99 2.90 2.16 -14.77
CA SER A 99 2.88 1.10 -13.75
C SER A 99 1.72 1.27 -12.76
N ARG A 100 0.54 1.64 -13.26
CA ARG A 100 -0.65 1.95 -12.44
C ARG A 100 -1.39 0.74 -11.87
N ALA A 101 -1.19 -0.43 -12.47
CA ALA A 101 -1.90 -1.65 -12.08
C ALA A 101 -1.44 -2.19 -10.72
N PRO A 102 -2.30 -2.92 -9.98
CA PRO A 102 -1.86 -3.69 -8.82
C PRO A 102 -0.94 -4.84 -9.23
N HIS A 103 -0.28 -5.44 -8.25
CA HIS A 103 0.46 -6.68 -8.47
C HIS A 103 -0.46 -7.81 -8.95
N GLY A 104 0.00 -8.58 -9.93
CA GLY A 104 -0.72 -9.73 -10.48
C GLY A 104 -1.98 -9.39 -11.27
N GLY A 105 -2.25 -8.11 -11.56
CA GLY A 105 -3.45 -7.67 -12.26
C GLY A 105 -3.19 -6.61 -13.33
N GLN A 106 -4.25 -6.22 -14.02
CA GLN A 106 -4.25 -5.14 -15.01
C GLN A 106 -4.98 -3.91 -14.45
N LEU A 107 -4.65 -2.73 -14.99
CA LEU A 107 -5.44 -1.53 -14.72
C LEU A 107 -6.75 -1.63 -15.50
N THR A 108 -7.86 -1.81 -14.79
CA THR A 108 -9.22 -1.71 -15.34
C THR A 108 -9.90 -0.43 -14.85
N PRO A 109 -10.97 0.05 -15.51
CA PRO A 109 -11.76 1.17 -15.02
C PRO A 109 -12.27 0.98 -13.58
N ASP A 110 -12.63 -0.24 -13.20
CA ASP A 110 -13.07 -0.57 -11.84
C ASP A 110 -11.94 -0.44 -10.82
N ILE A 111 -10.74 -0.94 -11.15
CA ILE A 111 -9.54 -0.78 -10.30
C ILE A 111 -9.23 0.71 -10.13
N GLU A 112 -9.25 1.48 -11.21
CA GLU A 112 -8.99 2.91 -11.17
C GLU A 112 -10.02 3.64 -10.30
N ALA A 113 -11.31 3.34 -10.47
CA ALA A 113 -12.39 3.89 -9.67
C ALA A 113 -12.23 3.57 -8.17
N ARG A 114 -11.87 2.32 -7.83
CA ARG A 114 -11.64 1.90 -6.44
C ARG A 114 -10.48 2.65 -5.79
N VAL A 115 -9.37 2.84 -6.51
CA VAL A 115 -8.24 3.63 -6.00
C VAL A 115 -8.68 5.08 -5.79
N LEU A 116 -9.36 5.71 -6.75
CA LEU A 116 -9.81 7.10 -6.67
C LEU A 116 -10.87 7.33 -5.57
N ALA A 117 -11.69 6.33 -5.28
CA ALA A 117 -12.72 6.41 -4.25
C ALA A 117 -12.20 6.12 -2.83
N HIS A 118 -10.93 5.70 -2.68
CA HIS A 118 -10.37 5.30 -1.39
C HIS A 118 -10.45 6.45 -0.35
N PRO A 119 -10.80 6.18 0.92
CA PRO A 119 -10.93 7.21 1.96
C PRO A 119 -9.65 8.02 2.24
N GLN A 120 -8.50 7.53 1.78
CA GLN A 120 -7.21 8.22 1.95
C GLN A 120 -7.19 9.65 1.40
N TRP A 121 -7.95 9.92 0.34
CA TRP A 121 -7.95 11.21 -0.35
C TRP A 121 -8.93 12.22 0.25
N ARG A 122 -9.58 11.88 1.37
CA ARG A 122 -10.50 12.75 2.11
C ARG A 122 -9.84 13.34 3.35
#